data_AF-A0A238JDN1-F1
#
_entry.id   AF-A0A238JDN1-F1
#
_cell.length_a   1.000
_cell.length_b   1.000
_cell.length_c   1.000
_cell.angle_alpha   90.00
_cell.angle_beta   90.00
_cell.angle_gamma   90.00
#
_symmetry.space_group_name_H-M   'P 1'
#
loop_
_entity.id
_entity.type
_entity.pdbx_description
1 polymer ?
#
loop_
_entity_poly.entity_id
_entity_poly.type
_entity_poly.pdbx_seq_one_letter_code
_entity_poly.pdbx_strand_id
1 'polypeptide(L)' 'MGIRLIRCKHCNHVNKFGARTCSYCFKPTSFLNRILFWVILAVGLGMVVYLNTDWMGR' A
#
# COMPACT_ATOMS: atom_id res chain seq x y z
N MET A 1 7.76 17.14 -5.11
CA MET A 1 7.31 16.00 -4.28
C MET A 1 7.30 14.73 -5.11
N GLY A 2 8.35 13.92 -5.04
CA GLY A 2 8.42 12.67 -5.82
C GLY A 2 7.66 11.56 -5.10
N ILE A 3 6.53 11.11 -5.68
CA ILE A 3 5.86 9.89 -5.25
C ILE A 3 6.92 8.78 -5.34
N ARG A 4 7.32 8.18 -4.21
CA ARG A 4 8.36 7.13 -4.18
C ARG A 4 7.84 5.92 -4.95
N LEU A 5 8.14 5.88 -6.23
CA LEU A 5 7.77 4.78 -7.10
C LEU A 5 8.61 3.56 -6.69
N ILE A 6 7.93 2.51 -6.26
CA ILE A 6 8.58 1.28 -5.79
C ILE A 6 9.23 0.63 -7.00
N ARG A 7 10.56 0.64 -7.07
CA ARG A 7 11.29 -0.04 -8.13
C ARG A 7 11.34 -1.53 -7.85
N CYS A 8 11.07 -2.34 -8.88
CA CYS A 8 11.23 -3.78 -8.78
C CYS A 8 12.72 -4.11 -8.55
N LYS A 9 13.06 -4.88 -7.51
CA LYS A 9 14.48 -5.27 -7.26
C LYS A 9 15.10 -6.10 -8.39
N HIS A 10 14.27 -6.76 -9.20
CA HIS A 10 14.74 -7.68 -10.24
C HIS A 10 14.96 -6.99 -11.59
N CYS A 11 14.00 -6.19 -12.04
CA CYS A 11 14.06 -5.52 -13.34
C CYS A 11 14.22 -3.99 -13.25
N ASN A 12 14.37 -3.44 -12.04
CA ASN A 12 14.44 -2.00 -11.73
C ASN A 12 13.25 -1.17 -12.27
N HIS A 13 12.24 -1.83 -12.83
CA HIS A 13 11.09 -1.20 -13.42
C HIS A 13 10.25 -0.54 -12.33
N VAL A 14 9.74 0.63 -12.68
CA VAL A 14 8.89 1.45 -11.84
C VAL A 14 7.54 0.74 -11.69
N ASN A 15 7.16 0.39 -10.47
CA ASN A 15 5.89 -0.29 -10.22
C ASN A 15 4.96 0.54 -9.34
N LYS A 16 3.65 0.33 -9.50
CA LYS A 16 2.63 0.99 -8.68
C LYS A 16 2.75 0.55 -7.21
N PHE A 17 2.55 1.49 -6.30
CA PHE A 17 2.47 1.22 -4.87
C PHE A 17 1.31 0.25 -4.58
N GLY A 18 1.53 -0.76 -3.73
CA GLY A 18 0.54 -1.81 -3.45
C GLY A 18 0.37 -2.92 -4.52
N ALA A 19 1.02 -2.82 -5.68
CA ALA A 19 0.97 -3.89 -6.68
C ALA A 19 1.65 -5.18 -6.17
N ARG A 20 1.02 -6.36 -6.34
CA ARG A 20 1.53 -7.68 -5.92
C ARG A 20 2.66 -8.22 -6.80
N THR A 21 2.65 -7.86 -8.08
CA THR A 21 3.63 -8.29 -9.08
C THR A 21 4.12 -7.09 -9.89
N CYS A 22 5.32 -7.19 -10.44
CA CYS A 22 5.83 -6.19 -11.39
C CYS A 22 5.18 -6.39 -12.76
N SER A 23 4.63 -5.33 -13.35
CA SER A 23 3.98 -5.43 -14.67
C SER A 23 4.92 -5.78 -15.82
N TYR A 24 6.23 -5.58 -15.64
CA TYR A 24 7.23 -5.87 -16.68
C TYR A 24 7.78 -7.29 -16.58
N CYS A 25 8.26 -7.66 -15.40
CA CYS A 25 8.95 -8.94 -15.20
C CYS A 25 8.11 -9.99 -14.46
N PHE A 26 6.84 -9.70 -14.14
CA PHE A 26 5.88 -10.57 -13.41
C PHE A 26 6.36 -11.13 -12.06
N LYS A 27 7.56 -10.74 -11.61
CA LYS A 27 8.15 -11.11 -10.33
C LYS A 27 7.40 -10.47 -9.18
N PRO A 28 7.33 -11.14 -8.01
CA PRO A 28 6.71 -10.58 -6.83
C PRO A 28 7.42 -9.27 -6.43
N THR A 29 6.63 -8.24 -6.11
CA THR A 29 7.16 -6.97 -5.60
C THR A 29 7.70 -7.14 -4.19
N SER A 30 8.52 -6.17 -3.76
CA SER A 30 9.16 -6.24 -2.44
C SER A 30 8.12 -6.33 -1.33
N PHE A 31 8.35 -7.25 -0.40
CA PHE A 31 7.47 -7.54 0.75
C PHE A 31 7.16 -6.28 1.56
N LEU A 32 8.11 -5.35 1.64
CA LEU A 32 7.93 -4.05 2.31
C LEU A 32 6.77 -3.23 1.72
N ASN A 33 6.62 -3.22 0.39
CA ASN A 33 5.55 -2.49 -0.31
C ASN A 33 4.17 -3.07 0.05
N ARG A 34 4.11 -4.41 0.16
CA ARG A 34 2.89 -5.13 0.49
C ARG A 34 2.49 -4.91 1.94
N ILE A 35 3.44 -4.96 2.86
CA ILE A 35 3.21 -4.68 4.29
C ILE A 35 2.74 -3.23 4.47
N LEU A 36 3.44 -2.26 3.89
CA LEU A 36 3.05 -0.85 3.98
C LEU A 36 1.64 -0.60 3.44
N PHE A 37 1.28 -1.21 2.31
CA PHE A 37 -0.08 -1.13 1.77
C PHE A 37 -1.12 -1.65 2.78
N TRP A 38 -0.90 -2.82 3.36
CA TRP A 38 -1.82 -3.40 4.35
C TRP A 38 -1.90 -2.58 5.64
N VAL A 39 -0.78 -2.04 6.11
CA VAL A 39 -0.75 -1.17 7.30
C VAL A 39 -1.55 0.11 7.06
N ILE A 40 -1.34 0.78 5.91
CA ILE A 40 -2.09 1.99 5.56
C ILE A 40 -3.59 1.68 5.46
N LEU A 41 -3.94 0.55 4.85
CA LEU A 41 -5.33 0.11 4.70
C LEU A 41 -5.97 -0.17 6.06
N ALA A 42 -5.28 -0.90 6.94
CA ALA A 42 -5.76 -1.20 8.28
C ALA A 42 -5.92 0.06 9.15
N VAL A 43 -4.96 0.98 9.10
CA VAL A 43 -5.04 2.26 9.81
C VAL A 43 -6.19 3.12 9.27
N GLY A 44 -6.35 3.19 7.95
CA GLY A 44 -7.44 3.92 7.32
C GLY A 44 -8.80 3.37 7.71
N LEU A 45 -8.98 2.05 7.66
CA LEU A 45 -10.23 1.41 8.10
C LEU A 45 -10.48 1.60 9.60
N GLY A 46 -9.45 1.45 10.44
CA GLY A 46 -9.56 1.68 11.89
C GLY A 46 -9.99 3.12 12.21
N MET A 47 -9.42 4.10 11.51
CA MET A 47 -9.82 5.51 11.62
C MET A 47 -11.26 5.73 11.17
N VAL A 48 -11.68 5.14 10.05
CA VAL A 48 -13.07 5.24 9.58
C VAL A 48 -14.03 4.63 10.60
N VAL A 49 -13.72 3.46 11.14
CA VAL A 49 -14.55 2.81 12.18
C VAL A 49 -14.58 3.68 13.44
N TYR A 50 -13.44 4.17 13.90
CA TYR A 50 -13.35 5.04 15.08
C TYR A 50 -14.19 6.31 14.93
N LEU A 51 -14.09 6.98 13.77
CA LEU A 51 -14.90 8.14 13.45
C LEU A 51 -16.40 7.79 13.38
N ASN A 52 -16.78 6.66 12.77
CA ASN A 52 -18.18 6.23 12.73
C ASN A 52 -18.73 5.91 14.12
N THR A 53 -17.94 5.30 15.00
CA THR A 53 -18.35 5.05 16.39
C THR A 53 -18.44 6.33 17.22
N ASP A 54 -17.58 7.32 16.96
CA ASP A 54 -17.66 8.65 17.60
C ASP A 54 -18.94 9.39 17.18
N TRP A 55 -19.35 9.27 15.91
CA TRP A 55 -20.60 9.87 15.41
C TRP A 55 -21.88 9.26 16.01
N MET A 56 -21.89 7.97 16.40
CA MET A 56 -23.06 7.32 17.00
C MET A 56 -23.21 7.57 18.51
N GLY A 57 -22.18 8.12 19.17
CA GLY A 57 -22.17 8.35 20.61
C GLY A 57 -22.67 9.73 21.06
N ARG A 58 -23.10 10.60 20.12
CA ARG A 58 -23.54 11.98 20.42
C ARG A 58 -25.03 12.17 20.17
#